data_AF-A0A922Z0V8-F1
#
_entry.id   AF-A0A922Z0V8-F1
#
_cell.length_a   1.000
_cell.length_b   1.000
_cell.length_c   1.000
_cell.angle_alpha   90.00
_cell.angle_beta   90.00
_cell.angle_gamma   90.00
#
_symmetry.space_group_name_H-M   'P 1'
#
loop_
_entity.id
_entity.type
_entity.pdbx_description
1 polymer ?
#
loop_
_entity_poly.entity_id
_entity_poly.type
_entity_poly.pdbx_seq_one_letter_code
_entity_poly.pdbx_strand_id
1 'polypeptide(L)'
;EDEEAYLHTWNVMGHVLGIRREWMAHTMDEAEALFDRIQARARTAVVTPDARPALGRALMNTMANSIHVPVLRHVPVPLTQWLIGRETARDIGVDEHVPLLSRLLFRLGLVLVRAVDAVVRLISSRFSIVRLFTRTIGYHMLTRFLLDQTRPLTLPEQVLNPMMDTVAEWSDDPKASTWINRLEDRLTTTGTWQPSDAPQQRNKHA
;
A
#
# COMPACT_ATOMS: atom_id res chain seq x y z
N GLU A 1 20.07 -1.13 2.15
CA GLU A 1 19.60 -1.20 0.75
C GLU A 1 18.10 -0.92 0.61
N ASP A 2 17.18 -1.86 0.86
CA ASP A 2 15.74 -1.61 0.64
C ASP A 2 15.21 -0.44 1.49
N GLU A 3 15.55 -0.38 2.78
CA GLU A 3 15.14 0.71 3.69
C GLU A 3 15.67 2.09 3.25
N GLU A 4 16.92 2.15 2.78
CA GLU A 4 17.54 3.39 2.29
C GLU A 4 16.91 3.85 0.97
N ALA A 5 16.54 2.91 0.09
CA ALA A 5 15.82 3.22 -1.15
C ALA A 5 14.43 3.79 -0.86
N TYR A 6 13.73 3.25 0.16
CA TYR A 6 12.48 3.82 0.65
C TYR A 6 12.68 5.23 1.22
N LEU A 7 13.71 5.45 2.03
CA LEU A 7 14.02 6.79 2.57
C LEU A 7 14.28 7.79 1.46
N HIS A 8 15.08 7.40 0.47
CA HIS A 8 15.42 8.23 -0.66
C HIS A 8 14.16 8.65 -1.43
N THR A 9 13.27 7.69 -1.70
CA THR A 9 11.99 7.94 -2.36
C THR A 9 11.15 8.98 -1.60
N TRP A 10 11.08 8.85 -0.27
CA TRP A 10 10.37 9.81 0.58
C TRP A 10 11.04 11.18 0.61
N ASN A 11 12.36 11.26 0.58
CA ASN A 11 13.09 12.53 0.49
C ASN A 11 12.86 13.24 -0.85
N VAL A 12 12.77 12.48 -1.95
CA VAL A 12 12.37 13.03 -3.26
C VAL A 12 10.94 13.59 -3.19
N MET A 13 10.00 12.83 -2.63
CA MET A 13 8.62 13.32 -2.43
C MET A 13 8.58 14.57 -1.54
N GLY A 14 9.36 14.62 -0.47
CA GLY A 14 9.48 15.79 0.40
C GLY A 14 10.01 17.00 -0.35
N HIS A 15 11.03 16.83 -1.19
CA HIS A 15 11.57 17.89 -2.04
C HIS A 15 10.52 18.44 -3.02
N VAL A 16 9.76 17.56 -3.68
CA VAL A 16 8.67 17.93 -4.60
C VAL A 16 7.57 18.71 -3.87
N LEU A 17 7.28 18.36 -2.62
CA LEU A 17 6.33 19.09 -1.76
C LEU A 17 6.89 20.41 -1.19
N GLY A 18 8.14 20.77 -1.51
CA GLY A 18 8.79 22.01 -1.07
C GLY A 18 9.40 21.95 0.33
N ILE A 19 9.57 20.76 0.91
CA ILE A 19 10.29 20.59 2.17
C ILE A 19 11.77 20.92 1.93
N ARG A 20 12.34 21.73 2.81
CA ARG A 20 13.74 22.14 2.72
C ARG A 20 14.65 20.97 3.09
N ARG A 21 15.81 20.84 2.44
CA ARG A 21 16.70 19.67 2.62
C ARG A 21 17.20 19.56 4.05
N GLU A 22 17.43 20.68 4.73
CA GLU A 22 17.82 20.76 6.13
C GLU A 22 16.77 20.24 7.13
N TRP A 23 15.53 19.97 6.67
CA TRP A 23 14.45 19.41 7.48
C TRP A 23 14.17 17.93 7.17
N MET A 24 14.85 17.36 6.18
CA MET A 24 14.69 15.96 5.80
C MET A 24 15.61 15.06 6.62
N ALA A 25 15.14 13.86 6.96
CA ALA A 25 15.99 12.83 7.53
C ALA A 25 16.88 12.21 6.45
N HIS A 26 18.16 12.00 6.76
CA HIS A 26 19.10 11.35 5.85
C HIS A 26 19.41 9.91 6.25
N THR A 27 18.96 9.47 7.42
CA THR A 27 19.03 8.09 7.89
C THR A 27 17.70 7.65 8.51
N MET A 28 17.48 6.33 8.61
CA MET A 28 16.31 5.77 9.31
C MET A 28 16.31 6.15 10.79
N ASP A 29 17.46 6.07 11.46
CA ASP A 29 17.61 6.46 12.88
C ASP A 29 17.26 7.94 13.11
N GLU A 30 17.68 8.81 12.19
CA GLU A 30 17.31 10.23 12.24
C GLU A 30 15.82 10.43 12.01
N ALA A 31 15.21 9.68 11.09
CA ALA A 31 13.78 9.73 10.83
C ALA A 31 12.97 9.30 12.06
N GLU A 32 13.38 8.22 12.73
CA GLU A 32 12.80 7.75 13.99
C GLU A 32 12.92 8.83 15.09
N ALA A 33 14.11 9.37 15.31
CA ALA A 33 14.33 10.41 16.30
C ALA A 33 13.58 11.72 15.99
N LEU A 34 13.41 12.08 14.71
CA LEU A 34 12.57 13.22 14.29
C LEU A 34 11.09 12.93 14.56
N PHE A 35 10.61 11.75 14.20
CA PHE A 35 9.24 11.33 14.41
C PHE A 35 8.85 11.38 15.90
N ASP A 36 9.69 10.83 16.78
CA ASP A 36 9.47 10.83 18.23
C ASP A 36 9.42 12.25 18.80
N ARG A 37 10.32 13.13 18.35
CA ARG A 37 10.31 14.55 18.76
C ARG A 37 9.04 15.27 18.31
N ILE A 38 8.58 15.02 17.09
CA ILE A 38 7.34 15.62 16.56
C ILE A 38 6.14 15.11 17.37
N GLN A 39 6.06 13.80 17.61
CA GLN A 39 5.02 13.17 18.44
C GLN A 39 4.97 13.76 19.86
N ALA A 40 6.12 13.80 20.53
CA ALA A 40 6.23 14.34 21.88
C ALA A 40 5.75 15.81 21.94
N ARG A 41 6.21 16.64 20.99
CA ARG A 41 5.75 18.02 20.86
C ARG A 41 4.25 18.11 20.62
N ALA A 42 3.71 17.32 19.70
CA ALA A 42 2.29 17.33 19.36
C ALA A 42 1.39 16.90 20.54
N ARG A 43 1.85 15.99 21.40
CA ARG A 43 1.12 15.58 22.61
C ARG A 43 1.13 16.66 23.70
N THR A 44 2.17 17.49 23.78
CA THR A 44 2.21 18.63 24.71
C THR A 44 1.35 19.82 24.28
N ALA A 45 1.06 19.94 22.98
CA ALA A 45 0.25 21.03 22.45
C ALA A 45 -1.24 20.80 22.77
N VAL A 46 -1.77 21.57 23.72
CA VAL A 46 -3.21 21.58 24.01
C VAL A 46 -3.93 22.43 22.97
N VAL A 47 -4.56 21.79 21.99
CA VAL A 47 -5.41 22.44 20.99
C VAL A 47 -6.87 22.24 21.41
N THR A 48 -7.63 23.34 21.59
CA THR A 48 -9.06 23.28 21.92
C THR A 48 -9.88 24.01 20.85
N PRO A 49 -10.84 23.33 20.18
CA PRO A 49 -11.16 21.91 20.31
C PRO A 49 -10.12 21.01 19.62
N ASP A 50 -9.81 19.86 20.21
CA ASP A 50 -8.95 18.86 19.59
C ASP A 50 -9.71 18.12 18.47
N ALA A 51 -9.24 18.29 17.23
CA ALA A 51 -9.86 17.68 16.05
C ALA A 51 -9.50 16.19 15.88
N ARG A 52 -8.43 15.70 16.52
CA ARG A 52 -7.90 14.33 16.30
C ARG A 52 -8.96 13.24 16.54
N PRO A 53 -9.72 13.25 17.66
CA PRO A 53 -10.71 12.21 17.93
C PRO A 53 -11.91 12.23 16.98
N ALA A 54 -12.31 13.41 16.51
CA ALA A 54 -13.43 13.53 15.58
C ALA A 54 -13.03 13.02 14.19
N LEU A 55 -11.84 13.40 13.70
CA LEU A 55 -11.31 12.95 12.41
C LEU A 55 -11.04 11.44 12.40
N GLY A 56 -10.46 10.89 13.47
CA GLY A 56 -10.21 9.45 13.56
C GLY A 56 -11.51 8.63 13.48
N ARG A 57 -12.55 9.02 14.22
CA ARG A 57 -13.88 8.37 14.14
C ARG A 57 -14.53 8.51 12.76
N ALA A 58 -14.46 9.69 12.16
CA ALA A 58 -14.98 9.91 10.81
C ALA A 58 -14.30 9.00 9.78
N LEU A 59 -12.98 8.84 9.88
CA LEU A 59 -12.21 7.93 9.04
C LEU A 59 -12.63 6.46 9.26
N MET A 60 -12.74 6.00 10.52
CA MET A 60 -13.19 4.64 10.84
C MET A 60 -14.59 4.35 10.30
N ASN A 61 -15.52 5.30 10.43
CA ASN A 61 -16.87 5.18 9.89
C ASN A 61 -16.88 5.13 8.36
N THR A 62 -16.04 5.94 7.72
CA THR A 62 -15.89 5.92 6.25
C THR A 62 -15.37 4.57 5.77
N MET A 63 -14.35 4.01 6.44
CA MET A 63 -13.84 2.67 6.12
C MET A 63 -14.85 1.56 6.40
N ALA A 64 -15.62 1.66 7.49
CA ALA A 64 -16.67 0.71 7.79
C ALA A 64 -17.76 0.71 6.70
N ASN A 65 -18.14 1.87 6.19
CA ASN A 65 -19.18 2.01 5.17
C ASN A 65 -18.78 1.47 3.79
N SER A 66 -17.48 1.43 3.46
CA SER A 66 -17.01 0.83 2.20
C SER A 66 -16.98 -0.71 2.23
N ILE A 67 -17.07 -1.31 3.42
CA ILE A 67 -17.07 -2.76 3.60
C ILE A 67 -18.50 -3.30 3.54
N HIS A 68 -18.80 -3.97 2.44
CA HIS A 68 -20.12 -4.55 2.15
C HIS A 68 -20.46 -5.78 3.00
N VAL A 69 -19.46 -6.45 3.59
CA VAL A 69 -19.65 -7.64 4.44
C VAL A 69 -19.87 -7.20 5.90
N PRO A 70 -21.06 -7.40 6.50
CA PRO A 70 -21.39 -6.84 7.82
C PRO A 70 -20.43 -7.25 8.95
N VAL A 71 -19.94 -8.48 8.92
CA VAL A 71 -19.02 -9.00 9.94
C VAL A 71 -17.62 -8.35 9.85
N LEU A 72 -17.19 -8.00 8.63
CA LEU A 72 -15.88 -7.38 8.38
C LEU A 72 -15.91 -5.86 8.57
N ARG A 73 -17.09 -5.24 8.64
CA ARG A 73 -17.27 -3.79 8.85
C ARG A 73 -16.55 -3.26 10.09
N HIS A 74 -16.36 -4.12 11.11
CA HIS A 74 -15.70 -3.76 12.36
C HIS A 74 -14.20 -4.07 12.39
N VAL A 75 -13.61 -4.55 11.28
CA VAL A 75 -12.18 -4.86 11.17
C VAL A 75 -11.27 -3.62 11.15
N PRO A 76 -11.64 -2.45 10.60
CA PRO A 76 -10.73 -1.31 10.52
C PRO A 76 -10.23 -0.81 11.89
N VAL A 77 -11.09 -0.80 12.91
CA VAL A 77 -10.74 -0.36 14.27
C VAL A 77 -9.66 -1.25 14.92
N PRO A 78 -9.83 -2.58 15.08
CA PRO A 78 -8.82 -3.43 15.69
C PRO A 78 -7.55 -3.54 14.83
N LEU A 79 -7.65 -3.43 13.50
CA LEU A 79 -6.50 -3.36 12.61
C LEU A 79 -5.68 -2.09 12.87
N THR A 80 -6.35 -0.94 12.94
CA THR A 80 -5.70 0.35 13.24
C THR A 80 -5.04 0.31 14.61
N GLN A 81 -5.76 -0.13 15.65
CA GLN A 81 -5.20 -0.29 17.00
C GLN A 81 -3.97 -1.21 17.05
N TRP A 82 -3.92 -2.21 16.17
CA TRP A 82 -2.76 -3.09 16.05
C TRP A 82 -1.59 -2.41 15.33
N LEU A 83 -1.85 -1.65 14.26
CA LEU A 83 -0.83 -0.98 13.45
C LEU A 83 -0.16 0.19 14.17
N ILE A 84 -0.94 1.09 14.76
CA ILE A 84 -0.41 2.35 15.35
C ILE A 84 -0.20 2.26 16.86
N GLY A 85 -0.56 1.13 17.47
CA GLY A 85 -0.52 0.93 18.91
C GLY A 85 -1.69 1.58 19.66
N ARG A 86 -1.86 1.20 20.92
CA ARG A 86 -3.01 1.62 21.74
C ARG A 86 -2.96 3.08 22.18
N GLU A 87 -1.77 3.63 22.40
CA GLU A 87 -1.60 5.02 22.84
C GLU A 87 -2.03 5.98 21.72
N THR A 88 -1.40 5.87 20.54
CA THR A 88 -1.77 6.65 19.36
C THR A 88 -3.23 6.47 18.97
N ALA A 89 -3.77 5.25 19.06
CA ALA A 89 -5.19 4.99 18.77
C ALA A 89 -6.12 5.74 19.71
N ARG A 90 -5.78 5.88 21.00
CA ARG A 90 -6.55 6.70 21.95
C ARG A 90 -6.45 8.18 21.62
N ASP A 91 -5.26 8.67 21.27
CA ASP A 91 -5.04 10.08 20.89
C ASP A 91 -5.91 10.50 19.70
N ILE A 92 -6.18 9.58 18.76
CA ILE A 92 -7.04 9.82 17.59
C ILE A 92 -8.48 9.35 17.77
N GLY A 93 -8.92 8.96 18.98
CA GLY A 93 -10.29 8.54 19.26
C GLY A 93 -10.73 7.23 18.59
N VAL A 94 -9.77 6.34 18.31
CA VAL A 94 -9.97 5.00 17.76
C VAL A 94 -9.88 3.98 18.90
N ASP A 95 -10.59 4.27 20.00
CA ASP A 95 -10.69 3.45 21.21
C ASP A 95 -12.09 2.84 21.39
N GLU A 96 -12.96 2.97 20.39
CA GLU A 96 -14.31 2.43 20.41
C GLU A 96 -14.35 0.93 20.71
N HIS A 97 -15.39 0.53 21.45
CA HIS A 97 -15.63 -0.85 21.84
C HIS A 97 -16.01 -1.68 20.62
N VAL A 98 -15.03 -2.38 20.05
CA VAL A 98 -15.26 -3.38 19.01
C VAL A 98 -15.94 -4.59 19.64
N PRO A 99 -17.00 -5.15 19.02
CA PRO A 99 -17.62 -6.38 19.49
C PRO A 99 -16.58 -7.49 19.69
N LEU A 100 -16.69 -8.24 20.79
CA LEU A 100 -15.74 -9.31 21.13
C LEU A 100 -15.60 -10.34 20.00
N LEU A 101 -16.70 -10.64 19.30
CA LEU A 101 -16.71 -11.53 18.15
C LEU A 101 -15.84 -11.00 17.00
N SER A 102 -15.97 -9.73 16.64
CA SER A 102 -15.15 -9.10 15.60
C SER A 102 -13.67 -9.04 16.01
N ARG A 103 -13.39 -8.83 17.30
CA ARG A 103 -12.02 -8.87 17.82
C ARG A 103 -11.42 -10.28 17.77
N LEU A 104 -12.21 -11.30 18.06
CA LEU A 104 -11.81 -12.70 17.96
C LEU A 104 -11.56 -13.09 16.50
N LEU A 105 -12.49 -12.75 15.60
CA LEU A 105 -12.35 -12.97 14.17
C LEU A 105 -11.10 -12.29 13.60
N PHE A 106 -10.84 -11.04 13.99
CA PHE A 106 -9.63 -10.33 13.60
C PHE A 106 -8.37 -11.06 14.07
N ARG A 107 -8.32 -11.48 15.34
CA ARG A 107 -7.17 -12.23 15.88
C ARG A 107 -6.98 -13.58 15.18
N LEU A 108 -8.06 -14.32 14.96
CA LEU A 108 -8.03 -15.60 14.24
C LEU A 108 -7.54 -15.39 12.81
N GLY A 109 -8.05 -14.37 12.12
CA GLY A 109 -7.58 -13.99 10.79
C GLY A 109 -6.09 -13.64 10.76
N LEU A 110 -5.62 -12.82 11.72
CA LEU A 110 -4.19 -12.46 11.81
C LEU A 110 -3.31 -13.68 12.07
N VAL A 111 -3.72 -14.57 12.97
CA VAL A 111 -3.01 -15.83 13.26
C VAL A 111 -3.00 -16.74 12.04
N LEU A 112 -4.14 -16.88 11.35
CA LEU A 112 -4.26 -17.67 10.14
C LEU A 112 -3.34 -17.13 9.04
N VAL A 113 -3.34 -15.82 8.77
CA VAL A 113 -2.47 -15.20 7.77
C VAL A 113 -1.00 -15.43 8.13
N ARG A 114 -0.60 -15.27 9.39
CA ARG A 114 0.77 -15.54 9.83
C ARG A 114 1.15 -17.02 9.75
N ALA A 115 0.23 -17.92 10.07
CA ALA A 115 0.44 -19.36 9.95
C ALA A 115 0.62 -19.76 8.49
N VAL A 116 -0.21 -19.22 7.58
CA VAL A 116 -0.04 -19.42 6.14
C VAL A 116 1.31 -18.87 5.68
N ASP A 117 1.69 -17.64 6.06
CA ASP A 117 2.99 -17.06 5.69
C ASP A 117 4.15 -17.93 6.20
N ALA A 118 4.07 -18.42 7.44
CA ALA A 118 5.08 -19.32 8.02
C ALA A 118 5.15 -20.67 7.31
N VAL A 119 4.02 -21.31 7.02
CA VAL A 119 3.96 -22.60 6.31
C VAL A 119 4.49 -22.46 4.89
N VAL A 120 4.13 -21.39 4.18
CA VAL A 120 4.61 -21.18 2.82
C VAL A 120 6.10 -20.81 2.82
N ARG A 121 6.60 -20.10 3.85
CA ARG A 121 8.04 -19.87 4.03
C ARG A 121 8.85 -21.15 4.21
N LEU A 122 8.27 -22.23 4.75
CA LEU A 122 8.93 -23.54 4.83
C LEU A 122 9.11 -24.17 3.44
N ILE A 123 8.21 -23.88 2.50
CA ILE A 123 8.27 -24.41 1.12
C ILE A 123 9.12 -23.49 0.22
N SER A 124 9.09 -22.18 0.47
CA SER A 124 9.88 -21.18 -0.24
C SER A 124 10.35 -20.08 0.72
N SER A 125 11.64 -20.08 1.06
CA SER A 125 12.23 -19.15 2.03
C SER A 125 12.13 -17.67 1.65
N ARG A 126 11.78 -17.36 0.38
CA ARG A 126 11.61 -16.01 -0.15
C ARG A 126 10.14 -15.58 -0.36
N PHE A 127 9.16 -16.38 0.09
CA PHE A 127 7.75 -16.03 -0.05
C PHE A 127 7.30 -15.00 0.99
N SER A 128 6.46 -14.05 0.57
CA SER A 128 5.72 -13.12 1.44
C SER A 128 4.34 -12.85 0.86
N ILE A 129 3.29 -13.11 1.63
CA ILE A 129 1.90 -12.82 1.23
C ILE A 129 1.72 -11.33 0.90
N VAL A 130 2.35 -10.45 1.68
CA VAL A 130 2.31 -9.01 1.48
C VAL A 130 2.87 -8.66 0.10
N ARG A 131 3.97 -9.31 -0.33
CA ARG A 131 4.58 -9.06 -1.64
C ARG A 131 3.67 -9.48 -2.79
N LEU A 132 3.06 -10.66 -2.71
CA LEU A 132 2.09 -11.13 -3.71
C LEU A 132 0.91 -10.16 -3.81
N PHE A 133 0.34 -9.80 -2.65
CA PHE A 133 -0.78 -8.86 -2.57
C PHE A 133 -0.43 -7.48 -3.11
N THR A 134 0.72 -6.92 -2.73
CA THR A 134 1.20 -5.62 -3.24
C THR A 134 1.48 -5.65 -4.73
N ARG A 135 1.99 -6.76 -5.29
CA ARG A 135 2.17 -6.89 -6.75
C ARG A 135 0.83 -7.00 -7.47
N THR A 136 -0.10 -7.83 -6.99
CA THR A 136 -1.43 -7.96 -7.60
C THR A 136 -2.22 -6.65 -7.53
N ILE A 137 -2.22 -5.96 -6.38
CA ILE A 137 -2.88 -4.65 -6.25
C ILE A 137 -2.14 -3.57 -7.02
N GLY A 138 -0.80 -3.60 -7.02
CA GLY A 138 0.03 -2.68 -7.78
C GLY A 138 -0.30 -2.74 -9.27
N TYR A 139 -0.45 -3.94 -9.82
CA TYR A 139 -0.96 -4.14 -11.18
C TYR A 139 -2.33 -3.48 -11.37
N HIS A 140 -3.31 -3.85 -10.55
CA HIS A 140 -4.68 -3.34 -10.68
C HIS A 140 -4.76 -1.82 -10.51
N MET A 141 -3.98 -1.21 -9.62
CA MET A 141 -3.95 0.25 -9.48
C MET A 141 -3.21 0.91 -10.65
N LEU A 142 -2.05 0.40 -11.06
CA LEU A 142 -1.29 0.99 -12.17
C LEU A 142 -2.07 0.90 -13.48
N THR A 143 -2.67 -0.25 -13.78
CA THR A 143 -3.42 -0.48 -15.03
C THR A 143 -4.85 0.03 -15.00
N ARG A 144 -5.62 -0.19 -13.92
CA ARG A 144 -7.04 0.23 -13.89
C ARG A 144 -7.27 1.60 -13.27
N PHE A 145 -6.36 2.11 -12.44
CA PHE A 145 -6.56 3.42 -11.81
C PHE A 145 -5.70 4.50 -12.46
N LEU A 146 -4.42 4.26 -12.73
CA LEU A 146 -3.57 5.28 -13.36
C LEU A 146 -3.70 5.30 -14.89
N LEU A 147 -3.71 4.14 -15.56
CA LEU A 147 -3.83 4.08 -17.02
C LEU A 147 -5.26 4.35 -17.54
N ASP A 148 -6.30 3.94 -16.80
CA ASP A 148 -7.70 4.22 -17.18
C ASP A 148 -8.08 5.70 -16.98
N GLN A 149 -7.50 6.36 -15.97
CA GLN A 149 -7.66 7.80 -15.75
C GLN A 149 -6.78 8.66 -16.69
N THR A 150 -5.85 8.08 -17.46
CA THR A 150 -4.91 8.83 -18.34
C THR A 150 -5.19 8.69 -19.84
N ARG A 151 -6.40 8.27 -20.24
CA ARG A 151 -6.81 8.20 -21.65
C ARG A 151 -6.80 9.58 -22.34
N PRO A 152 -6.30 9.67 -23.59
CA PRO A 152 -4.89 9.56 -23.94
C PRO A 152 -4.19 10.90 -23.65
N LEU A 153 -3.25 10.92 -22.72
CA LEU A 153 -2.18 11.91 -22.84
C LEU A 153 -1.46 11.56 -24.16
N THR A 154 -1.53 12.45 -25.16
CA THR A 154 -0.67 12.42 -26.36
C THR A 154 0.78 12.62 -25.94
N LEU A 155 1.31 11.65 -25.20
CA LEU A 155 2.71 11.59 -24.83
C LEU A 155 3.49 11.25 -26.11
N PRO A 156 4.64 11.89 -26.35
CA PRO A 156 5.51 11.53 -27.45
C PRO A 156 5.89 10.05 -27.35
N GLU A 157 5.95 9.35 -28.49
CA GLU A 157 6.30 7.91 -28.54
C GLU A 157 7.63 7.61 -27.84
N GLN A 158 8.53 8.59 -27.76
CA GLN A 158 9.82 8.46 -27.08
C GLN A 158 9.71 8.30 -25.55
N VAL A 159 8.55 8.62 -24.94
CA VAL A 159 8.31 8.47 -23.49
C VAL A 159 7.40 7.28 -23.19
N LEU A 160 6.44 7.01 -24.08
CA LEU A 160 5.52 5.87 -23.96
C LEU A 160 6.24 4.53 -24.04
N ASN A 161 7.15 4.35 -25.01
CA ASN A 161 7.82 3.07 -25.20
C ASN A 161 8.73 2.69 -24.00
N PRO A 162 9.61 3.58 -23.49
CA PRO A 162 10.41 3.26 -22.30
C PRO A 162 9.56 3.01 -21.05
N MET A 163 8.45 3.74 -20.89
CA MET A 163 7.52 3.52 -19.78
C MET A 163 6.86 2.15 -19.90
N MET A 164 6.39 1.76 -21.08
CA MET A 164 5.79 0.45 -21.33
C MET A 164 6.79 -0.70 -21.13
N ASP A 165 8.03 -0.52 -21.58
CA ASP A 165 9.11 -1.50 -21.39
C ASP A 165 9.47 -1.66 -19.90
N THR A 166 9.53 -0.55 -19.16
CA THR A 166 9.78 -0.58 -17.71
C THR A 166 8.64 -1.28 -16.96
N VAL A 167 7.39 -1.01 -17.33
CA VAL A 167 6.21 -1.67 -16.75
C VAL A 167 6.17 -3.17 -17.09
N ALA A 168 6.59 -3.54 -18.29
CA ALA A 168 6.70 -4.94 -18.69
C ALA A 168 7.83 -5.65 -17.93
N GLU A 169 8.97 -5.00 -17.70
CA GLU A 169 10.07 -5.56 -16.88
C GLU A 169 9.63 -5.78 -15.41
N TRP A 170 8.73 -4.96 -14.89
CA TRP A 170 8.16 -5.17 -13.55
C TRP A 170 7.24 -6.40 -13.45
N SER A 171 6.75 -6.93 -14.59
CA SER A 171 5.83 -8.06 -14.61
C SER A 171 6.48 -9.37 -14.18
N ASP A 172 7.77 -9.57 -14.38
CA ASP A 172 8.49 -10.77 -13.95
C ASP A 172 9.41 -10.45 -12.76
N ASP A 173 9.23 -11.13 -11.63
CA ASP A 173 10.19 -11.06 -10.51
C ASP A 173 11.26 -12.15 -10.68
N PRO A 174 12.50 -11.81 -11.06
CA PRO A 174 13.59 -12.78 -11.20
C PRO A 174 14.03 -13.40 -9.87
N LYS A 175 13.61 -12.83 -8.73
CA LYS A 175 13.93 -13.33 -7.38
C LYS A 175 12.85 -14.26 -6.81
N ALA A 176 11.69 -14.40 -7.45
CA ALA A 176 10.60 -15.27 -7.02
C ALA A 176 10.67 -16.67 -7.67
N SER A 177 10.14 -17.68 -6.99
CA SER A 177 10.09 -19.03 -7.56
C SER A 177 9.04 -19.11 -8.67
N THR A 178 9.33 -19.84 -9.75
CA THR A 178 8.53 -19.94 -10.99
C THR A 178 7.05 -20.31 -10.80
N TRP A 179 6.67 -21.03 -9.74
CA TRP A 179 5.27 -21.34 -9.45
C TRP A 179 4.49 -20.14 -8.87
N ILE A 180 5.16 -19.21 -8.19
CA ILE A 180 4.58 -17.97 -7.67
C ILE A 180 4.27 -17.03 -8.82
N ASN A 181 5.21 -16.87 -9.77
CA ASN A 181 4.97 -16.06 -10.97
C ASN A 181 3.75 -16.62 -11.73
N ARG A 182 3.65 -17.95 -11.91
CA ARG A 182 2.45 -18.57 -12.51
C ARG A 182 1.15 -18.33 -11.74
N LEU A 183 1.21 -18.25 -10.41
CA LEU A 183 0.04 -17.94 -9.58
C LEU A 183 -0.34 -16.46 -9.74
N GLU A 184 0.65 -15.58 -9.81
CA GLU A 184 0.47 -14.15 -10.01
C GLU A 184 -0.06 -13.83 -11.42
N ASP A 185 0.48 -14.47 -12.46
CA ASP A 185 -0.01 -14.41 -13.84
C ASP A 185 -1.49 -14.82 -13.90
N ARG A 186 -1.88 -15.84 -13.13
CA ARG A 186 -3.28 -16.26 -13.02
C ARG A 186 -4.18 -15.22 -12.35
N LEU A 187 -3.65 -14.38 -11.47
CA LEU A 187 -4.40 -13.37 -10.71
C LEU A 187 -4.39 -11.99 -11.38
N THR A 188 -3.46 -11.73 -12.30
CA THR A 188 -3.28 -10.44 -13.00
C THR A 188 -3.68 -10.54 -14.47
N THR A 189 -2.88 -11.22 -15.31
CA THR A 189 -3.12 -11.59 -16.72
C THR A 189 -2.15 -12.72 -17.11
N THR A 190 -2.54 -13.64 -18.00
CA THR A 190 -1.61 -14.61 -18.59
C THR A 190 -0.62 -13.91 -19.52
N GLY A 191 0.55 -13.51 -19.03
CA GLY A 191 1.66 -12.96 -19.82
C GLY A 191 2.21 -11.63 -19.29
N THR A 192 3.20 -11.06 -19.99
CA THR A 192 3.78 -9.74 -19.71
C THR A 192 2.67 -8.69 -19.58
N TRP A 193 2.84 -7.72 -18.66
CA TRP A 193 1.88 -6.64 -18.44
C TRP A 193 1.81 -5.68 -19.65
N GLN A 194 1.31 -6.18 -20.79
CA GLN A 194 0.98 -5.38 -21.96
C GLN A 194 -0.52 -5.05 -21.91
N PRO A 195 -0.90 -3.76 -21.93
CA PRO A 195 -2.30 -3.38 -22.02
C PRO A 195 -2.89 -3.92 -23.34
N SER A 196 -4.00 -4.64 -23.24
CA SER A 196 -4.62 -5.40 -24.33
C SER A 196 -5.29 -4.56 -25.44
N ASP A 197 -5.00 -3.26 -25.52
CA ASP A 197 -5.57 -2.34 -26.50
C ASP A 197 -4.49 -1.54 -27.24
N ALA A 198 -3.61 -2.24 -27.97
CA ALA A 198 -2.98 -1.63 -29.13
C ALA A 198 -3.98 -1.73 -30.29
N PRO A 199 -4.51 -0.63 -30.86
CA PRO A 199 -5.36 -0.72 -32.03
C PRO A 199 -4.56 -1.41 -33.13
N GLN A 200 -5.02 -2.59 -33.55
CA GLN A 200 -4.57 -3.20 -34.80
C GLN A 200 -4.76 -2.16 -35.90
N GLN A 201 -3.67 -1.51 -36.30
CA GLN A 201 -3.60 -0.77 -37.55
C GLN A 201 -3.83 -1.79 -38.65
N ARG A 202 -5.11 -1.95 -39.00
CA ARG A 202 -5.58 -2.74 -40.11
C ARG A 202 -5.14 -2.01 -41.36
N ASN A 203 -3.94 -2.31 -41.83
CA ASN A 203 -3.45 -1.93 -43.16
C ASN A 203 -4.49 -2.34 -44.19
N LYS A 204 -5.27 -1.37 -44.67
CA LYS A 204 -6.01 -1.47 -45.93
C LYS A 204 -5.26 -0.63 -46.95
N HIS A 205 -4.25 -1.25 -47.57
CA HIS A 205 -3.83 -0.88 -48.90
C HIS A 205 -4.64 -1.73 -49.89
N ALA A 206 -5.61 -1.07 -50.54
CA ALA A 206 -6.11 -1.36 -51.89
C ALA A 206 -7.09 -0.24 -52.28
#